data_AF-A0A819EHV1-F1
#
_entry.id   AF-A0A819EHV1-F1
#
_cell.length_a   1.000
_cell.length_b   1.000
_cell.length_c   1.000
_cell.angle_alpha   90.00
_cell.angle_beta   90.00
_cell.angle_gamma   90.00
#
_symmetry.space_group_name_H-M   'P 1'
#
loop_
_entity.id
_entity.type
_entity.pdbx_description
1 polymer ?
#
loop_
_entity_poly.entity_id
_entity_poly.type
_entity_poly.pdbx_seq_one_letter_code
_entity_poly.pdbx_strand_id
1 'polypeptide(L)'
;MTSSFYETIGGFQSLGQWKGQENVMNVLAMYGLNDNVHKLQLLQYIDSNIIGNNVRINTPWGSRKMIYADYTASGRALMFIEHYMLNNILPYYANTHSDNNTCGIQTTKFREGARTLIKQYINATDNDVVIFTGSGSTAAINKLVDVLHLRDEEVRSKTVVFISTFEHHSNILPWVETKVEILRIPNNKLGLIDENFLKTYLKYYHNKVKKHIICTFNAASNVTGIRTDVDRVSKLVHRYDGWIFWDYAAAAPYVKIDMNPSDVAYKDAVFISTHK
;
A
#
# COMPACT_ATOMS: atom_id res chain seq x y z
N MET A 1 -23.43 39.39 18.20
CA MET A 1 -22.40 39.46 17.13
C MET A 1 -21.61 38.15 16.97
N THR A 2 -22.12 36.99 17.43
CA THR A 2 -21.39 35.71 17.36
C THR A 2 -22.20 34.54 16.78
N SER A 3 -23.47 34.74 16.39
CA SER A 3 -24.25 33.71 15.68
C SER A 3 -24.23 33.86 14.16
N SER A 4 -24.09 35.07 13.61
CA SER A 4 -24.11 35.28 12.13
C SER A 4 -22.80 34.93 11.43
N PHE A 5 -21.70 34.72 12.17
CA PHE A 5 -20.43 34.28 11.59
C PHE A 5 -20.48 32.79 11.21
N TYR A 6 -21.18 31.96 11.99
CA TYR A 6 -21.34 30.53 11.71
C TYR A 6 -22.29 30.25 10.55
N GLU A 7 -23.36 31.04 10.38
CA GLU A 7 -24.26 30.90 9.22
C GLU A 7 -23.61 31.32 7.90
N THR A 8 -22.72 32.31 7.93
CA THR A 8 -21.95 32.72 6.74
C THR A 8 -20.92 31.65 6.31
N ILE A 9 -20.49 30.78 7.24
CA ILE A 9 -19.62 29.63 6.95
C ILE A 9 -20.43 28.43 6.39
N GLY A 10 -21.76 28.44 6.49
CA GLY A 10 -22.64 27.41 5.91
C GLY A 10 -22.50 27.30 4.38
N GLY A 11 -22.11 28.39 3.70
CA GLY A 11 -21.78 28.39 2.27
C GLY A 11 -20.50 27.66 1.88
N PHE A 12 -19.64 27.32 2.85
CA PHE A 12 -18.40 26.57 2.61
C PHE A 12 -18.56 25.05 2.74
N GLN A 13 -19.70 24.54 3.19
CA GLN A 13 -19.97 23.10 3.19
C GLN A 13 -20.08 22.51 1.77
N SER A 14 -20.41 23.34 0.76
CA SER A 14 -20.50 22.91 -0.64
C SER A 14 -19.21 23.08 -1.44
N LEU A 15 -18.21 23.80 -0.93
CA LEU A 15 -16.92 23.98 -1.58
C LEU A 15 -15.92 22.98 -0.98
N GLY A 16 -15.70 21.88 -1.71
CA GLY A 16 -14.64 20.93 -1.38
C GLY A 16 -15.10 19.66 -0.66
N GLN A 17 -16.38 19.25 -0.79
CA GLN A 17 -16.64 17.80 -0.74
C GLN A 17 -15.81 17.17 -1.85
N TRP A 18 -14.81 16.39 -1.47
CA TRP A 18 -14.09 15.53 -2.39
C TRP A 18 -15.12 14.55 -2.97
N LYS A 19 -15.68 14.91 -4.12
CA LYS A 19 -16.53 14.08 -4.99
C LYS A 19 -15.69 13.01 -5.68
N GLY A 20 -14.61 12.52 -5.09
CA GLY A 20 -13.77 11.56 -5.80
C GLY A 20 -14.30 10.14 -5.74
N GLN A 21 -15.22 9.82 -4.80
CA GLN A 21 -16.11 8.68 -4.99
C GLN A 21 -16.93 8.90 -6.25
N GLU A 22 -17.52 10.08 -6.45
CA GLU A 22 -18.17 10.41 -7.71
C GLU A 22 -17.21 10.47 -8.90
N ASN A 23 -15.93 10.86 -8.82
CA ASN A 23 -15.04 10.91 -10.01
C ASN A 23 -14.45 9.54 -10.38
N VAL A 24 -14.09 8.71 -9.39
CA VAL A 24 -13.65 7.32 -9.62
C VAL A 24 -14.85 6.46 -10.01
N MET A 25 -15.98 6.61 -9.31
CA MET A 25 -17.24 5.96 -9.71
C MET A 25 -17.80 6.57 -10.98
N ASN A 26 -17.56 7.84 -11.33
CA ASN A 26 -17.94 8.41 -12.64
C ASN A 26 -17.07 7.76 -13.71
N VAL A 27 -15.77 7.52 -13.53
CA VAL A 27 -15.03 6.73 -14.53
C VAL A 27 -15.60 5.31 -14.64
N LEU A 28 -15.93 4.65 -13.53
CA LEU A 28 -16.47 3.28 -13.58
C LEU A 28 -17.93 3.20 -14.08
N ALA A 29 -18.76 4.22 -13.81
CA ALA A 29 -20.19 4.31 -14.17
C ALA A 29 -20.44 4.98 -15.52
N MET A 30 -19.63 5.98 -15.91
CA MET A 30 -19.62 6.58 -17.26
C MET A 30 -19.23 5.55 -18.32
N TYR A 31 -18.49 4.51 -17.93
CA TYR A 31 -18.14 3.38 -18.78
C TYR A 31 -18.84 2.07 -18.39
N GLY A 32 -19.95 2.08 -17.62
CA GLY A 32 -20.81 0.92 -17.36
C GLY A 32 -20.15 -0.47 -17.55
N LEU A 33 -19.18 -0.82 -16.69
CA LEU A 33 -18.22 -1.92 -16.88
C LEU A 33 -18.82 -3.33 -16.73
N ASN A 34 -19.89 -3.63 -17.47
CA ASN A 34 -20.50 -4.95 -17.59
C ASN A 34 -20.19 -5.62 -18.95
N ASP A 35 -19.46 -4.96 -19.86
CA ASP A 35 -19.11 -5.52 -21.18
C ASP A 35 -17.70 -5.10 -21.66
N ASN A 36 -17.06 -5.98 -22.45
CA ASN A 36 -15.67 -5.91 -22.89
C ASN A 36 -15.32 -4.62 -23.66
N VAL A 37 -16.30 -4.00 -24.33
CA VAL A 37 -16.13 -2.76 -25.10
C VAL A 37 -15.69 -1.60 -24.22
N HIS A 38 -16.32 -1.45 -23.05
CA HIS A 38 -16.02 -0.36 -22.13
C HIS A 38 -14.64 -0.51 -21.47
N LYS A 39 -14.22 -1.75 -21.21
CA LYS A 39 -12.88 -2.04 -20.71
C LYS A 39 -11.80 -1.63 -21.72
N LEU A 40 -12.02 -1.89 -23.01
CA LEU A 40 -11.10 -1.47 -24.07
C LEU A 40 -11.01 0.05 -24.19
N GLN A 41 -12.15 0.75 -24.11
CA GLN A 41 -12.18 2.22 -24.11
C GLN A 41 -11.40 2.81 -22.93
N LEU A 42 -11.58 2.26 -21.72
CA LEU A 42 -10.82 2.69 -20.55
C LEU A 42 -9.32 2.46 -20.73
N LEU A 43 -8.91 1.29 -21.24
CA LEU A 43 -7.50 1.00 -21.49
C LEU A 43 -6.88 1.95 -22.53
N GLN A 44 -7.61 2.24 -23.61
CA GLN A 44 -7.19 3.22 -24.62
C GLN A 44 -7.08 4.63 -24.02
N TYR A 45 -8.03 5.03 -23.19
CA TYR A 45 -7.98 6.30 -22.48
C TYR A 45 -6.74 6.39 -21.59
N ILE A 46 -6.46 5.36 -20.78
CA ILE A 46 -5.26 5.30 -19.94
C ILE A 46 -3.99 5.39 -20.79
N ASP A 47 -3.85 4.57 -21.83
CA ASP A 47 -2.66 4.53 -22.70
C ASP A 47 -2.39 5.89 -23.38
N SER A 48 -3.44 6.54 -23.88
CA SER A 48 -3.33 7.88 -24.49
C SER A 48 -2.96 8.98 -23.49
N ASN A 49 -3.19 8.77 -22.19
CA ASN A 49 -2.88 9.71 -21.12
C ASN A 49 -1.53 9.44 -20.44
N ILE A 50 -0.79 8.38 -20.81
CA ILE A 50 0.55 8.15 -20.29
C ILE A 50 1.47 9.29 -20.74
N ILE A 51 1.98 10.06 -19.76
CA ILE A 51 2.91 11.15 -20.05
C ILE A 51 4.19 10.54 -20.63
N GLY A 52 4.57 11.01 -21.82
CA GLY A 52 5.77 10.54 -22.52
C GLY A 52 5.63 9.22 -23.28
N ASN A 53 4.41 8.71 -23.50
CA ASN A 53 4.17 7.46 -24.26
C ASN A 53 4.77 7.48 -25.69
N ASN A 54 4.88 8.68 -26.30
CA ASN A 54 5.42 8.86 -27.64
C ASN A 54 6.84 9.44 -27.69
N VAL A 55 7.54 9.48 -26.55
CA VAL A 55 8.93 9.93 -26.50
C VAL A 55 9.80 8.98 -27.31
N ARG A 56 10.74 9.56 -28.05
CA ARG A 56 11.77 8.82 -28.77
C ARG A 56 13.11 9.00 -28.06
N ILE A 57 13.89 7.95 -28.03
CA ILE A 57 15.25 7.96 -27.50
C ILE A 57 16.25 7.76 -28.64
N ASN A 58 17.43 8.37 -28.49
CA ASN A 58 18.53 8.14 -29.40
C ASN A 58 19.26 6.87 -28.97
N THR A 59 19.43 5.96 -29.92
CA THR A 59 20.15 4.69 -29.72
C THR A 59 21.31 4.61 -30.72
N PRO A 60 22.28 3.70 -30.54
CA PRO A 60 23.31 3.44 -31.54
C PRO A 60 22.77 3.09 -32.93
N TRP A 61 21.51 2.66 -33.05
CA TRP A 61 20.83 2.30 -34.30
C TRP A 61 19.79 3.34 -34.75
N GLY A 62 19.96 4.59 -34.32
CA GLY A 62 19.09 5.72 -34.65
C GLY A 62 17.97 5.97 -33.63
N SER A 63 17.06 6.89 -33.98
CA SER A 63 15.94 7.28 -33.12
C SER A 63 14.87 6.18 -33.06
N ARG A 64 14.55 5.71 -31.85
CA ARG A 64 13.54 4.67 -31.62
C ARG A 64 12.47 5.17 -30.65
N LYS A 65 11.22 4.71 -30.80
CA LYS A 65 10.17 4.94 -29.80
C LYS A 65 10.59 4.27 -28.49
N MET A 66 10.52 5.00 -27.39
CA MET A 66 10.76 4.43 -26.06
C MET A 66 9.60 3.50 -25.69
N ILE A 67 9.89 2.24 -25.41
CA ILE A 67 8.91 1.29 -24.88
C ILE A 67 9.28 1.09 -23.40
N TYR A 68 8.38 1.50 -22.50
CA TYR A 68 8.57 1.31 -21.07
C TYR A 68 7.94 -0.02 -20.66
N ALA A 69 8.76 -0.93 -20.12
CA ALA A 69 8.34 -2.27 -19.71
C ALA A 69 8.77 -2.59 -18.25
N ASP A 70 9.04 -1.56 -17.44
CA ASP A 70 9.57 -1.69 -16.07
C ASP A 70 8.54 -1.22 -15.02
N TYR A 71 7.26 -1.52 -15.26
CA TYR A 71 6.14 -1.11 -14.40
C TYR A 71 6.15 -1.76 -13.00
N THR A 72 6.93 -2.81 -12.80
CA THR A 72 7.14 -3.41 -11.47
C THR A 72 8.04 -2.53 -10.59
N ALA A 73 8.91 -1.71 -11.19
CA ALA A 73 9.75 -0.75 -10.50
C ALA A 73 8.99 0.56 -10.22
N SER A 74 8.28 1.12 -11.20
CA SER A 74 7.46 2.33 -11.02
C SER A 74 6.38 2.43 -12.08
N GLY A 75 5.21 2.94 -11.69
CA GLY A 75 4.19 3.40 -12.61
C GLY A 75 4.65 4.65 -13.39
N ARG A 76 3.93 4.95 -14.46
CA ARG A 76 4.09 6.19 -15.25
C ARG A 76 3.05 7.21 -14.82
N ALA A 77 3.42 8.49 -14.83
CA ALA A 77 2.48 9.57 -14.60
C ALA A 77 1.38 9.61 -15.68
N LEU A 78 0.15 9.88 -15.25
CA LEU A 78 -1.03 9.97 -16.11
C LEU A 78 -1.50 11.41 -16.17
N MET A 79 -1.71 11.92 -17.38
CA MET A 79 -2.02 13.33 -17.62
C MET A 79 -3.25 13.81 -16.85
N PHE A 80 -4.31 13.00 -16.77
CA PHE A 80 -5.51 13.36 -16.02
C PHE A 80 -5.28 13.46 -14.50
N ILE A 81 -4.34 12.69 -13.93
CA ILE A 81 -3.96 12.81 -12.52
C ILE A 81 -3.18 14.10 -12.30
N GLU A 82 -2.20 14.39 -13.17
CA GLU A 82 -1.40 15.61 -13.07
C GLU A 82 -2.25 16.87 -13.25
N HIS A 83 -3.19 16.87 -14.21
CA HIS A 83 -4.14 17.96 -14.36
C HIS A 83 -5.04 18.13 -13.14
N TYR A 84 -5.47 17.02 -12.50
CA TYR A 84 -6.24 17.12 -11.28
C TYR A 84 -5.41 17.75 -10.15
N MET A 85 -4.17 17.31 -9.98
CA MET A 85 -3.23 17.89 -9.00
C MET A 85 -3.04 19.39 -9.24
N LEU A 86 -2.71 19.77 -10.48
CA LEU A 86 -2.46 21.16 -10.87
C LEU A 86 -3.66 22.07 -10.68
N ASN A 87 -4.86 21.60 -11.05
CA ASN A 87 -6.05 22.46 -11.10
C ASN A 87 -6.89 22.42 -9.83
N ASN A 88 -6.80 21.37 -9.01
CA ASN A 88 -7.71 21.15 -7.88
C ASN A 88 -7.00 21.00 -6.53
N ILE A 89 -5.74 20.56 -6.49
CA ILE A 89 -5.01 20.35 -5.24
C ILE A 89 -4.06 21.52 -4.97
N LEU A 90 -3.13 21.79 -5.89
CA LEU A 90 -2.09 22.79 -5.72
C LEU A 90 -2.61 24.22 -5.47
N PRO A 91 -3.73 24.69 -6.05
CA PRO A 91 -4.25 26.03 -5.77
C PRO A 91 -4.67 26.24 -4.30
N TYR A 92 -4.98 25.16 -3.57
CA TYR A 92 -5.39 25.20 -2.17
C TYR A 92 -4.35 24.59 -1.22
N TYR A 93 -3.15 24.27 -1.72
CA TYR A 93 -2.14 23.59 -0.93
C TYR A 93 -1.58 24.51 0.15
N ALA A 94 -1.66 24.06 1.40
CA ALA A 94 -1.04 24.70 2.55
C ALA A 94 -0.69 23.65 3.61
N ASN A 95 0.07 24.07 4.61
CA ASN A 95 0.37 23.18 5.74
C ASN A 95 -0.92 22.81 6.50
N THR A 96 -1.08 21.53 6.81
CA THR A 96 -2.27 20.97 7.51
C THR A 96 -2.36 21.38 8.98
N HIS A 97 -1.34 22.03 9.54
CA HIS A 97 -1.33 22.53 10.93
C HIS A 97 -1.93 23.93 11.09
N SER A 98 -2.48 24.51 10.02
CA SER A 98 -3.07 25.85 10.02
C SER A 98 -4.58 25.79 9.84
N ASP A 99 -5.32 25.73 10.94
CA ASP A 99 -6.80 25.74 10.91
C ASP A 99 -7.38 27.15 10.76
N ASN A 100 -6.52 28.17 10.67
CA ASN A 100 -6.92 29.57 10.60
C ASN A 100 -7.08 30.10 9.16
N ASN A 101 -6.90 29.27 8.14
CA ASN A 101 -7.10 29.67 6.74
C ASN A 101 -7.73 28.57 5.89
N THR A 102 -8.37 28.98 4.80
CA THR A 102 -9.12 28.09 3.89
C THR A 102 -8.23 27.01 3.28
N CYS A 103 -7.00 27.34 2.88
CA CYS A 103 -6.08 26.39 2.24
C CYS A 103 -5.62 25.28 3.20
N GLY A 104 -5.35 25.62 4.46
CA GLY A 104 -4.95 24.67 5.50
C GLY A 104 -6.07 23.69 5.81
N ILE A 105 -7.28 24.20 6.05
CA ILE A 105 -8.49 23.39 6.23
C ILE A 105 -8.72 22.47 5.02
N GLN A 106 -8.60 23.01 3.81
CA GLN A 106 -8.84 22.24 2.58
C GLN A 106 -7.79 21.14 2.38
N THR A 107 -6.52 21.42 2.64
CA THR A 107 -5.45 20.40 2.55
C THR A 107 -5.66 19.29 3.58
N THR A 108 -6.07 19.63 4.81
CA THR A 108 -6.43 18.64 5.83
C THR A 108 -7.59 17.76 5.37
N LYS A 109 -8.64 18.36 4.79
CA LYS A 109 -9.77 17.60 4.21
C LYS A 109 -9.33 16.67 3.08
N PHE A 110 -8.45 17.10 2.18
CA PHE A 110 -7.92 16.24 1.13
C PHE A 110 -7.13 15.06 1.70
N ARG A 111 -6.29 15.29 2.71
CA ARG A 111 -5.51 14.24 3.37
C ARG A 111 -6.40 13.21 4.07
N GLU A 112 -7.42 13.65 4.80
CA GLU A 112 -8.34 12.74 5.48
C GLU A 112 -9.28 12.03 4.50
N GLY A 113 -9.73 12.71 3.44
CA GLY A 113 -10.46 12.06 2.34
C GLY A 113 -9.63 10.96 1.66
N ALA A 114 -8.35 11.22 1.39
CA ALA A 114 -7.42 10.21 0.89
C ALA A 114 -7.29 9.02 1.85
N ARG A 115 -7.23 9.29 3.16
CA ARG A 115 -7.18 8.24 4.18
C ARG A 115 -8.43 7.36 4.15
N THR A 116 -9.62 7.96 4.11
CA THR A 116 -10.90 7.24 4.05
C THR A 116 -10.97 6.34 2.81
N LEU A 117 -10.50 6.82 1.66
CA LEU A 117 -10.50 6.02 0.43
C LEU A 117 -9.57 4.83 0.50
N ILE A 118 -8.37 5.04 1.01
CA ILE A 118 -7.42 3.95 1.17
C ILE A 118 -8.03 2.88 2.07
N LYS A 119 -8.67 3.28 3.18
CA LYS A 119 -9.39 2.34 4.05
C LYS A 119 -10.46 1.55 3.29
N GLN A 120 -11.31 2.24 2.52
CA GLN A 120 -12.35 1.60 1.72
C GLN A 120 -11.76 0.62 0.68
N TYR A 121 -10.71 1.03 -0.04
CA TYR A 121 -10.10 0.24 -1.11
C TYR A 121 -9.47 -1.05 -0.59
N ILE A 122 -8.86 -1.02 0.60
CA ILE A 122 -8.19 -2.18 1.19
C ILE A 122 -9.07 -2.96 2.16
N ASN A 123 -10.36 -2.65 2.27
CA ASN A 123 -11.27 -3.26 3.26
C ASN A 123 -10.77 -3.12 4.72
N ALA A 124 -10.30 -1.93 5.09
CA ALA A 124 -9.94 -1.58 6.46
C ALA A 124 -11.18 -1.11 7.25
N THR A 125 -11.26 -1.54 8.51
CA THR A 125 -12.32 -1.24 9.47
C THR A 125 -12.00 -0.01 10.32
N ASP A 126 -12.90 0.41 11.20
CA ASP A 126 -12.64 1.51 12.15
C ASP A 126 -11.52 1.21 13.16
N ASN A 127 -11.21 -0.08 13.37
CA ASN A 127 -10.10 -0.51 14.21
C ASN A 127 -8.73 -0.38 13.52
N ASP A 128 -8.72 -0.16 12.21
CA ASP A 128 -7.51 -0.04 11.41
C ASP A 128 -7.07 1.41 11.21
N VAL A 129 -5.77 1.62 11.20
CA VAL A 129 -5.14 2.92 10.99
C VAL A 129 -4.33 2.92 9.71
N VAL A 130 -4.56 3.92 8.85
CA VAL A 130 -3.69 4.20 7.69
C VAL A 130 -2.62 5.19 8.13
N ILE A 131 -1.35 4.88 7.91
CA ILE A 131 -0.22 5.74 8.24
C ILE A 131 0.49 6.17 6.94
N PHE A 132 0.59 7.48 6.71
CA PHE A 132 1.37 8.01 5.59
C PHE A 132 2.84 8.12 5.98
N THR A 133 3.69 7.35 5.31
CA THR A 133 5.11 7.19 5.66
C THR A 133 6.06 7.84 4.66
N GLY A 134 5.51 8.52 3.64
CA GLY A 134 6.28 9.23 2.61
C GLY A 134 6.79 8.27 1.54
N SER A 135 7.99 7.73 1.74
CA SER A 135 8.76 7.00 0.70
C SER A 135 8.42 5.50 0.62
N GLY A 136 7.17 5.19 0.28
CA GLY A 136 6.70 3.83 -0.03
C GLY A 136 6.87 2.81 1.10
N SER A 137 6.90 1.52 0.72
CA SER A 137 6.96 0.40 1.67
C SER A 137 8.20 0.43 2.54
N THR A 138 9.35 0.88 2.03
CA THR A 138 10.61 0.97 2.80
C THR A 138 10.47 1.85 4.03
N ALA A 139 9.90 3.06 3.89
CA ALA A 139 9.67 3.96 5.01
C ALA A 139 8.62 3.39 5.98
N ALA A 140 7.62 2.68 5.44
CA ALA A 140 6.59 2.04 6.25
C ALA A 140 7.15 0.95 7.16
N ILE A 141 7.99 0.07 6.62
CA ILE A 141 8.61 -1.03 7.37
C ILE A 141 9.56 -0.49 8.44
N ASN A 142 10.38 0.52 8.12
CA ASN A 142 11.24 1.17 9.13
C ASN A 142 10.41 1.80 10.25
N LYS A 143 9.32 2.50 9.91
CA LYS A 143 8.43 3.08 10.91
C LYS A 143 7.78 2.01 11.78
N LEU A 144 7.41 0.87 11.21
CA LEU A 144 6.86 -0.26 11.95
C LEU A 144 7.87 -0.84 12.93
N VAL A 145 9.10 -1.09 12.48
CA VAL A 145 10.22 -1.56 13.34
C VAL A 145 10.41 -0.63 14.55
N ASP A 146 10.32 0.68 14.34
CA ASP A 146 10.41 1.68 15.40
C ASP A 146 9.22 1.64 16.37
N VAL A 147 7.99 1.52 15.85
CA VAL A 147 6.76 1.41 16.66
C VAL A 147 6.74 0.13 17.49
N LEU A 148 7.32 -0.95 16.97
CA LEU A 148 7.47 -2.22 17.68
C LEU A 148 8.60 -2.21 18.70
N HIS A 149 9.35 -1.11 18.82
CA HIS A 149 10.50 -0.96 19.72
C HIS A 149 11.57 -2.05 19.55
N LEU A 150 11.75 -2.60 18.35
CA LEU A 150 12.70 -3.70 18.11
C LEU A 150 14.18 -3.26 18.19
N ARG A 151 14.43 -1.97 18.37
CA ARG A 151 15.77 -1.44 18.72
C ARG A 151 16.11 -1.66 20.19
N ASP A 152 15.11 -1.84 21.05
CA ASP A 152 15.28 -2.23 22.45
C ASP A 152 15.71 -3.71 22.51
N GLU A 153 16.79 -3.98 23.24
CA GLU A 153 17.34 -5.32 23.41
C GLU A 153 16.39 -6.27 24.14
N GLU A 154 15.62 -5.77 25.12
CA GLU A 154 14.67 -6.60 25.86
C GLU A 154 13.56 -7.11 24.94
N VAL A 155 13.00 -6.22 24.11
CA VAL A 155 11.96 -6.57 23.15
C VAL A 155 12.50 -7.49 22.07
N ARG A 156 13.67 -7.14 21.51
CA ARG A 156 14.31 -7.90 20.43
C ARG A 156 14.68 -9.32 20.84
N SER A 157 15.27 -9.50 22.02
CA SER A 157 15.71 -10.82 22.50
C SER A 157 14.54 -11.81 22.67
N LYS A 158 13.34 -11.29 22.95
CA LYS A 158 12.08 -12.02 23.06
C LYS A 158 11.33 -12.18 21.74
N THR A 159 11.86 -11.67 20.63
CA THR A 159 11.19 -11.66 19.32
C THR A 159 11.92 -12.54 18.31
N VAL A 160 11.16 -13.16 17.41
CA VAL A 160 11.66 -13.84 16.21
C VAL A 160 10.89 -13.33 14.98
N VAL A 161 11.61 -13.02 13.91
CA VAL A 161 11.04 -12.55 12.64
C VAL A 161 11.20 -13.61 11.57
N PHE A 162 10.11 -13.99 10.94
CA PHE A 162 10.07 -14.93 9.82
C PHE A 162 10.03 -14.15 8.51
N ILE A 163 10.93 -14.48 7.58
CA ILE A 163 10.99 -13.89 6.24
C ILE A 163 10.97 -14.99 5.17
N SER A 164 10.43 -14.70 3.99
CA SER A 164 10.51 -15.64 2.86
C SER A 164 11.88 -15.54 2.17
N THR A 165 12.13 -16.45 1.22
CA THR A 165 13.39 -16.47 0.47
C THR A 165 13.51 -15.30 -0.51
N PHE A 166 12.40 -14.83 -1.09
CA PHE A 166 12.37 -13.82 -2.16
C PHE A 166 11.80 -12.47 -1.72
N GLU A 167 12.08 -12.08 -0.48
CA GLU A 167 11.72 -10.74 0.00
C GLU A 167 12.53 -9.65 -0.72
N HIS A 168 11.86 -8.55 -1.05
CA HIS A 168 12.54 -7.35 -1.51
C HIS A 168 13.46 -6.83 -0.40
N HIS A 169 14.59 -6.22 -0.74
CA HIS A 169 15.56 -5.73 0.26
C HIS A 169 14.94 -4.76 1.28
N SER A 170 13.95 -3.96 0.88
CA SER A 170 13.19 -3.09 1.79
C SER A 170 12.45 -3.84 2.89
N ASN A 171 12.11 -5.12 2.67
CA ASN A 171 11.47 -6.02 3.63
C ASN A 171 12.44 -7.02 4.26
N ILE A 172 13.75 -6.80 4.13
CA ILE A 172 14.79 -7.60 4.80
C ILE A 172 15.66 -6.69 5.67
N LEU A 173 16.24 -5.65 5.08
CA LEU A 173 17.28 -4.83 5.71
C LEU A 173 16.82 -4.21 7.04
N PRO A 174 15.62 -3.60 7.16
CA PRO A 174 15.20 -3.01 8.43
C PRO A 174 15.15 -4.01 9.59
N TRP A 175 14.76 -5.26 9.31
CA TRP A 175 14.73 -6.33 10.31
C TRP A 175 16.14 -6.78 10.66
N VAL A 176 17.01 -6.98 9.68
CA VAL A 176 18.41 -7.39 9.91
C VAL A 176 19.17 -6.36 10.73
N GLU A 177 18.98 -5.07 10.46
CA GLU A 177 19.66 -3.97 11.15
C GLU A 177 19.29 -3.90 12.65
N THR A 178 18.10 -4.38 13.03
CA THR A 178 17.74 -4.49 14.46
C THR A 178 18.56 -5.56 15.19
N LYS A 179 19.15 -6.53 14.46
CA LYS A 179 19.79 -7.75 14.97
C LYS A 179 18.82 -8.74 15.66
N VAL A 180 17.53 -8.66 15.33
CA VAL A 180 16.53 -9.62 15.82
C VAL A 180 16.84 -11.02 15.29
N GLU A 181 16.42 -12.05 16.00
CA GLU A 181 16.51 -13.41 15.45
C GLU A 181 15.62 -13.50 14.20
N ILE A 182 16.23 -13.89 13.08
CA ILE A 182 15.54 -14.03 11.80
C ILE A 182 15.55 -15.48 11.37
N LEU A 183 14.37 -16.03 11.08
CA LEU A 183 14.23 -17.34 10.45
C LEU A 183 13.78 -17.17 9.00
N ARG A 184 14.61 -17.61 8.05
CA ARG A 184 14.26 -17.61 6.64
C ARG A 184 13.53 -18.90 6.27
N ILE A 185 12.35 -18.77 5.70
CA ILE A 185 11.52 -19.89 5.26
C ILE A 185 11.93 -20.28 3.84
N PRO A 186 12.20 -21.58 3.58
CA PRO A 186 12.46 -22.06 2.24
C PRO A 186 11.19 -22.00 1.39
N ASN A 187 11.38 -22.05 0.07
CA ASN A 187 10.26 -22.23 -0.84
C ASN A 187 9.96 -23.71 -1.04
N ASN A 188 8.68 -24.02 -1.29
CA ASN A 188 8.27 -25.31 -1.80
C ASN A 188 8.60 -25.45 -3.30
N LYS A 189 8.27 -26.60 -3.89
CA LYS A 189 8.54 -26.91 -5.31
C LYS A 189 7.87 -25.97 -6.31
N LEU A 190 6.88 -25.19 -5.89
CA LEU A 190 6.17 -24.20 -6.70
C LEU A 190 6.73 -22.78 -6.54
N GLY A 191 7.81 -22.60 -5.77
CA GLY A 191 8.38 -21.28 -5.48
C GLY A 191 7.60 -20.45 -4.46
N LEU A 192 6.60 -21.04 -3.81
CA LEU A 192 5.82 -20.44 -2.73
C LEU A 192 6.43 -20.77 -1.36
N ILE A 193 6.02 -20.05 -0.32
CA ILE A 193 6.41 -20.33 1.07
C ILE A 193 6.12 -21.80 1.43
N ASP A 194 7.11 -22.51 1.98
CA ASP A 194 6.88 -23.84 2.56
C ASP A 194 6.10 -23.73 3.87
N GLU A 195 4.79 -23.91 3.78
CA GLU A 195 3.89 -23.85 4.94
C GLU A 195 4.10 -24.97 5.96
N ASN A 196 4.62 -26.13 5.56
CA ASN A 196 4.93 -27.20 6.53
C ASN A 196 6.13 -26.82 7.38
N PHE A 197 7.15 -26.23 6.74
CA PHE A 197 8.28 -25.64 7.45
C PHE A 197 7.81 -24.52 8.37
N LEU A 198 7.05 -23.55 7.84
CA LEU A 198 6.51 -22.43 8.61
C LEU A 198 5.73 -22.93 9.84
N LYS A 199 4.77 -23.84 9.66
CA LYS A 199 3.97 -24.42 10.75
C LYS A 199 4.82 -25.07 11.83
N THR A 200 5.86 -25.81 11.43
CA THR A 200 6.76 -26.52 12.36
C THR A 200 7.48 -25.53 13.27
N TYR A 201 8.05 -24.47 12.68
CA TYR A 201 8.79 -23.47 13.45
C TYR A 201 7.90 -22.51 14.21
N LEU A 202 6.73 -22.12 13.68
CA LEU A 202 5.71 -21.40 14.46
C LEU A 202 5.36 -22.16 15.73
N LYS A 203 5.06 -23.47 15.61
CA LYS A 203 4.77 -24.34 16.76
C LYS A 203 5.94 -24.41 17.74
N TYR A 204 7.18 -24.47 17.25
CA TYR A 204 8.38 -24.52 18.07
C TYR A 204 8.58 -23.23 18.88
N TYR A 205 8.58 -22.06 18.21
CA TYR A 205 8.76 -20.78 18.90
C TYR A 205 7.59 -20.43 19.81
N HIS A 206 6.36 -20.79 19.44
CA HIS A 206 5.18 -20.56 20.28
C HIS A 206 5.14 -21.46 21.53
N ASN A 207 5.47 -22.75 21.41
CA ASN A 207 5.31 -23.70 22.53
C ASN A 207 6.57 -23.94 23.34
N LYS A 208 7.75 -23.95 22.72
CA LYS A 208 9.01 -24.33 23.35
C LYS A 208 9.85 -23.12 23.73
N VAL A 209 10.07 -22.20 22.79
CA VAL A 209 10.94 -21.02 23.02
C VAL A 209 10.17 -19.88 23.69
N LYS A 210 8.86 -19.76 23.43
CA LYS A 210 7.96 -18.71 23.95
C LYS A 210 8.36 -17.30 23.51
N LYS A 211 8.70 -17.14 22.22
CA LYS A 211 9.00 -15.83 21.62
C LYS A 211 7.76 -15.17 20.99
N HIS A 212 7.77 -13.84 20.94
CA HIS A 212 6.87 -13.08 20.07
C HIS A 212 7.22 -13.37 18.61
N ILE A 213 6.22 -13.82 17.86
CA ILE A 213 6.39 -14.21 16.46
C ILE A 213 5.93 -13.05 15.58
N ILE A 214 6.81 -12.63 14.68
CA ILE A 214 6.47 -11.72 13.58
C ILE A 214 6.75 -12.45 12.27
N CYS A 215 5.82 -12.40 11.34
CA CYS A 215 5.97 -12.90 9.99
C CYS A 215 5.85 -11.73 9.02
N THR A 216 6.82 -11.55 8.12
CA THR A 216 6.76 -10.50 7.11
C THR A 216 7.08 -11.07 5.73
N PHE A 217 6.13 -10.97 4.81
CA PHE A 217 6.19 -11.63 3.51
C PHE A 217 5.70 -10.71 2.38
N ASN A 218 6.16 -10.95 1.15
CA ASN A 218 5.56 -10.31 -0.02
C ASN A 218 4.25 -10.99 -0.44
N ALA A 219 3.28 -10.18 -0.85
CA ALA A 219 2.01 -10.67 -1.40
C ALA A 219 2.18 -11.22 -2.83
N ALA A 220 3.16 -10.70 -3.58
CA ALA A 220 3.62 -11.26 -4.84
C ALA A 220 5.11 -10.93 -5.06
N SER A 221 5.83 -11.85 -5.69
CA SER A 221 7.24 -11.62 -6.04
C SER A 221 7.35 -10.61 -7.18
N ASN A 222 8.18 -9.59 -7.00
CA ASN A 222 8.54 -8.64 -8.07
C ASN A 222 9.45 -9.25 -9.16
N VAL A 223 10.01 -10.44 -8.92
CA VAL A 223 10.89 -11.15 -9.86
C VAL A 223 10.11 -12.19 -10.66
N THR A 224 9.34 -13.05 -9.98
CA THR A 224 8.66 -14.18 -10.62
C THR A 224 7.18 -13.92 -10.91
N GLY A 225 6.57 -12.90 -10.29
CA GLY A 225 5.13 -12.64 -10.37
C GLY A 225 4.26 -13.65 -9.60
N ILE A 226 4.87 -14.64 -8.94
CA ILE A 226 4.14 -15.65 -8.16
C ILE A 226 3.43 -14.94 -7.00
N ARG A 227 2.14 -15.22 -6.85
CA ARG A 227 1.27 -14.67 -5.81
C ARG A 227 1.21 -15.59 -4.61
N THR A 228 1.36 -15.03 -3.42
CA THR A 228 1.18 -15.75 -2.17
C THR A 228 -0.30 -15.79 -1.80
N ASP A 229 -0.77 -16.92 -1.28
CA ASP A 229 -2.09 -17.03 -0.65
C ASP A 229 -2.05 -16.37 0.74
N VAL A 230 -2.19 -15.05 0.73
CA VAL A 230 -2.03 -14.20 1.91
C VAL A 230 -3.01 -14.57 3.03
N ASP A 231 -4.24 -14.95 2.71
CA ASP A 231 -5.28 -15.29 3.68
C ASP A 231 -4.95 -16.60 4.40
N ARG A 232 -4.55 -17.61 3.62
CA ARG A 232 -4.21 -18.93 4.18
C ARG A 232 -2.97 -18.87 5.07
N VAL A 233 -1.95 -18.10 4.67
CA VAL A 233 -0.74 -17.92 5.47
C VAL A 233 -1.06 -17.10 6.73
N SER A 234 -1.87 -16.04 6.65
CA SER A 234 -2.30 -15.25 7.82
C SER A 234 -3.03 -16.12 8.85
N LYS A 235 -3.98 -16.95 8.40
CA LYS A 235 -4.66 -17.96 9.27
C LYS A 235 -3.68 -18.93 9.93
N LEU A 236 -2.59 -19.28 9.26
CA LEU A 236 -1.58 -20.17 9.83
C LEU A 236 -0.78 -19.46 10.92
N VAL A 237 -0.37 -18.22 10.70
CA VAL A 237 0.41 -17.43 11.67
C VAL A 237 -0.41 -17.10 12.92
N HIS A 238 -1.65 -16.63 12.75
CA HIS A 238 -2.54 -16.27 13.86
C HIS A 238 -2.88 -17.45 14.78
N ARG A 239 -2.88 -18.69 14.26
CA ARG A 239 -3.07 -19.90 15.08
C ARG A 239 -1.97 -20.13 16.13
N TYR A 240 -0.88 -19.38 16.05
CA TYR A 240 0.25 -19.43 16.97
C TYR A 240 0.54 -18.06 17.61
N ASP A 241 -0.48 -17.19 17.69
CA ASP A 241 -0.41 -15.84 18.29
C ASP A 241 0.71 -14.96 17.69
N GLY A 242 1.05 -15.19 16.42
CA GLY A 242 2.02 -14.38 15.70
C GLY A 242 1.35 -13.23 14.96
N TRP A 243 2.09 -12.16 14.70
CA TRP A 243 1.69 -11.08 13.81
C TRP A 243 2.16 -11.33 12.38
N ILE A 244 1.38 -10.89 11.40
CA ILE A 244 1.68 -11.00 9.98
C ILE A 244 1.59 -9.68 9.24
N PHE A 245 2.70 -9.34 8.56
CA PHE A 245 2.86 -8.13 7.78
C PHE A 245 3.07 -8.50 6.31
N TRP A 246 2.36 -7.81 5.42
CA TRP A 246 2.41 -8.09 3.98
C TRP A 246 2.95 -6.92 3.17
N ASP A 247 4.02 -7.16 2.42
CA ASP A 247 4.50 -6.22 1.41
C ASP A 247 3.71 -6.37 0.11
N TYR A 248 2.88 -5.39 -0.17
CA TYR A 248 2.09 -5.26 -1.39
C TYR A 248 2.75 -4.33 -2.42
N ALA A 249 4.00 -3.90 -2.23
CA ALA A 249 4.65 -2.95 -3.16
C ALA A 249 4.52 -3.37 -4.63
N ALA A 250 4.77 -4.64 -4.96
CA ALA A 250 4.66 -5.15 -6.33
C ALA A 250 3.27 -5.68 -6.70
N ALA A 251 2.39 -5.89 -5.71
CA ALA A 251 1.10 -6.56 -5.91
C ALA A 251 -0.08 -5.59 -5.98
N ALA A 252 -0.04 -4.50 -5.19
CA ALA A 252 -1.14 -3.55 -5.02
C ALA A 252 -1.77 -3.04 -6.34
N PRO A 253 -1.00 -2.76 -7.41
CA PRO A 253 -1.59 -2.28 -8.67
C PRO A 253 -2.40 -3.36 -9.41
N TYR A 254 -2.20 -4.63 -9.09
CA TYR A 254 -2.67 -5.78 -9.88
C TYR A 254 -3.66 -6.69 -9.14
N VAL A 255 -3.77 -6.56 -7.82
CA VAL A 255 -4.63 -7.42 -7.00
C VAL A 255 -5.49 -6.62 -6.04
N LYS A 256 -6.68 -7.13 -5.72
CA LYS A 256 -7.47 -6.63 -4.60
C LYS A 256 -6.72 -6.87 -3.30
N ILE A 257 -6.60 -5.82 -2.48
CA ILE A 257 -6.10 -5.91 -1.12
C ILE A 257 -7.30 -6.04 -0.21
N ASP A 258 -7.25 -7.02 0.70
CA ASP A 258 -8.29 -7.22 1.70
C ASP A 258 -7.61 -7.34 3.06
N MET A 259 -7.67 -6.26 3.85
CA MET A 259 -7.09 -6.15 5.18
C MET A 259 -7.80 -7.07 6.16
N ASN A 260 -9.12 -7.23 6.02
CA ASN A 260 -9.99 -7.95 6.95
C ASN A 260 -10.97 -8.90 6.24
N PRO A 261 -10.49 -9.96 5.56
CA PRO A 261 -11.39 -10.90 4.88
C PRO A 261 -12.13 -11.81 5.86
N SER A 262 -11.61 -12.01 7.08
CA SER A 262 -12.28 -12.70 8.20
C SER A 262 -11.50 -12.48 9.51
N ASP A 263 -12.12 -12.78 10.64
CA ASP A 263 -11.55 -12.62 12.00
C ASP A 263 -10.26 -13.41 12.26
N VAL A 264 -9.89 -14.35 11.39
CA VAL A 264 -8.68 -15.17 11.53
C VAL A 264 -7.70 -15.00 10.37
N ALA A 265 -8.07 -14.24 9.34
CA ALA A 265 -7.28 -14.05 8.12
C ALA A 265 -7.00 -12.58 7.81
N TYR A 266 -7.27 -11.71 8.78
CA TYR A 266 -6.88 -10.32 8.74
C TYR A 266 -5.35 -10.20 8.61
N LYS A 267 -4.88 -9.01 8.30
CA LYS A 267 -3.45 -8.70 8.23
C LYS A 267 -3.16 -7.72 9.35
N ASP A 268 -2.12 -7.95 10.14
CA ASP A 268 -1.77 -6.97 11.19
C ASP A 268 -1.19 -5.69 10.57
N ALA A 269 -0.53 -5.81 9.41
CA ALA A 269 -0.14 -4.66 8.60
C ALA A 269 -0.02 -5.00 7.11
N VAL A 270 -0.28 -4.01 6.25
CA VAL A 270 0.01 -4.06 4.82
C VAL A 270 0.85 -2.85 4.41
N PHE A 271 1.85 -3.06 3.56
CA PHE A 271 2.70 -1.98 3.02
C PHE A 271 2.41 -1.78 1.54
N ILE A 272 2.17 -0.53 1.14
CA ILE A 272 1.88 -0.17 -0.24
C ILE A 272 2.84 0.95 -0.67
N SER A 273 3.25 0.92 -1.94
CA SER A 273 4.06 1.96 -2.56
C SER A 273 3.26 2.65 -3.66
N THR A 274 2.83 3.89 -3.44
CA THR A 274 1.90 4.61 -4.34
C THR A 274 2.51 5.08 -5.66
N HIS A 275 3.83 4.93 -5.84
CA HIS A 275 4.49 5.22 -7.12
C HIS A 275 4.41 4.04 -8.10
N LYS A 276 3.85 2.90 -7.70
CA LYS A 276 3.60 1.71 -8.51
C LYS A 276 2.11 1.59 -8.74
#